data_AF-A0A373FN41-F1
#
_entry.id   AF-A0A373FN41-F1
#
_cell.length_a   1.000
_cell.length_b   1.000
_cell.length_c   1.000
_cell.angle_alpha   90.00
_cell.angle_beta   90.00
_cell.angle_gamma   90.00
#
_symmetry.space_group_name_H-M   'P 1'
#
loop_
_entity.id
_entity.type
_entity.pdbx_description
1 polymer ?
#
loop_
_entity_poly.entity_id
_entity_poly.type
_entity_poly.pdbx_seq_one_letter_code
_entity_poly.pdbx_strand_id
1 'polypeptide(L)'
;MSEPTLLSFILYEGARPLSPITLPQMFLAGLTQLLEMRGFAEKSIADATRPYHTVLFAKTDSRASLGSLNDMVGTYQWLVEVGSGLQSCNLSAIIMQINKTPQRRLNWACAWDAVSTKLQVLS
;
A
#
# COMPACT_ATOMS: atom_id res chain seq x y z
N MET A 1 7.49 -12.77 -9.63
CA MET A 1 7.59 -12.04 -8.34
C MET A 1 6.24 -12.09 -7.65
N SER A 2 6.16 -12.65 -6.45
CA SER A 2 4.92 -12.74 -5.67
C SER A 2 4.65 -11.39 -5.00
N GLU A 3 3.55 -10.72 -5.34
CA GLU A 3 2.99 -9.68 -4.48
C GLU A 3 2.36 -10.39 -3.27
N PRO A 4 3.00 -10.37 -2.08
CA PRO A 4 2.58 -11.26 -1.01
C PRO A 4 1.40 -10.70 -0.20
N THR A 5 1.20 -9.38 -0.23
CA THR A 5 0.23 -8.72 0.64
C THR A 5 -0.82 -7.89 -0.09
N LEU A 6 -0.52 -7.42 -1.32
CA LEU A 6 -1.37 -6.49 -2.07
C LEU A 6 -1.80 -5.25 -1.26
N LEU A 7 -0.98 -4.88 -0.26
CA LEU A 7 -1.15 -3.67 0.52
C LEU A 7 -0.98 -2.46 -0.40
N SER A 8 -1.94 -1.54 -0.34
CA SER A 8 -1.96 -0.34 -1.19
C SER A 8 -2.26 0.91 -0.38
N PHE A 9 -1.78 2.06 -0.82
CA PHE A 9 -2.08 3.34 -0.22
C PHE A 9 -1.85 4.47 -1.22
N ILE A 10 -2.41 5.64 -0.93
CA ILE A 10 -2.22 6.84 -1.72
C ILE A 10 -1.17 7.71 -1.06
N LEU A 11 -0.18 8.14 -1.84
CA LEU A 11 0.77 9.18 -1.47
C LEU A 11 0.33 10.49 -2.13
N TYR A 12 0.21 11.55 -1.35
CA TYR A 12 0.07 12.88 -1.92
C TYR A 12 1.42 13.34 -2.46
N GLU A 13 1.41 13.82 -3.69
CA GLU A 13 2.52 14.60 -4.21
C GLU A 13 2.57 15.92 -3.42
N GLY A 14 3.64 16.09 -2.64
CA GLY A 14 3.88 17.32 -1.91
C GLY A 14 4.28 18.46 -2.85
N ALA A 15 4.68 19.60 -2.28
CA ALA A 15 5.13 20.76 -3.07
C ALA A 15 6.39 20.50 -3.92
N ARG A 16 7.13 19.40 -3.65
CA ARG A 16 8.28 18.99 -4.45
C ARG A 16 7.87 17.82 -5.35
N PRO A 17 8.18 17.89 -6.66
CA PRO A 17 7.84 16.82 -7.59
C PRO A 17 8.52 15.52 -7.20
N LEU A 18 7.83 14.41 -7.48
CA LEU A 18 8.39 13.08 -7.28
C LEU A 18 9.57 12.85 -8.23
N SER A 19 10.68 12.35 -7.70
CA SER A 19 11.86 11.95 -8.46
C SER A 19 12.19 10.48 -8.17
N PRO A 20 12.94 9.79 -9.05
CA PRO A 20 13.40 8.43 -8.78
C PRO A 20 14.21 8.30 -7.46
N ILE A 21 14.79 9.40 -6.97
CA ILE A 21 15.57 9.46 -5.73
C ILE A 21 14.65 9.64 -4.52
N THR A 22 13.60 10.47 -4.64
CA THR A 22 12.72 10.84 -3.53
C THR A 22 11.54 9.88 -3.35
N LEU A 23 11.05 9.28 -4.43
CA LEU A 23 9.93 8.33 -4.39
C LEU A 23 10.17 7.13 -3.46
N PRO A 24 11.36 6.49 -3.43
CA PRO A 24 11.67 5.42 -2.47
C PRO A 24 11.51 5.85 -1.01
N GLN A 25 12.01 7.04 -0.68
CA GLN A 25 11.97 7.58 0.67
C GLN A 25 10.53 7.90 1.08
N MET A 26 9.76 8.51 0.18
CA MET A 26 8.35 8.80 0.41
C MET A 26 7.51 7.53 0.53
N PHE A 27 7.81 6.51 -0.27
CA PHE A 27 7.14 5.22 -0.20
C PHE A 27 7.38 4.54 1.15
N LEU A 28 8.63 4.45 1.61
CA LEU A 28 8.94 3.85 2.92
C LEU A 28 8.32 4.65 4.07
N ALA A 29 8.41 5.98 4.03
CA ALA A 29 7.78 6.83 5.04
C ALA A 29 6.26 6.63 5.09
N GLY A 30 5.60 6.61 3.92
CA GLY A 30 4.15 6.37 3.84
C GLY A 30 3.74 4.95 4.26
N LEU A 31 4.56 3.95 3.93
CA LEU A 31 4.34 2.57 4.38
C LEU A 31 4.44 2.46 5.91
N THR A 32 5.49 3.02 6.51
CA THR A 32 5.66 3.07 7.96
C THR A 32 4.48 3.76 8.63
N GLN A 33 4.13 4.96 8.18
CA GLN A 33 2.99 5.71 8.71
C GLN A 33 1.68 4.92 8.61
N LEU A 34 1.43 4.24 7.48
CA LEU A 34 0.24 3.43 7.29
C LEU A 34 0.16 2.26 8.28
N LEU A 35 1.29 1.58 8.50
CA LEU A 35 1.37 0.45 9.43
C LEU A 35 1.20 0.91 10.88
N GLU A 36 1.78 2.05 11.25
CA GLU A 36 1.58 2.69 12.55
C GLU A 36 0.11 3.07 12.76
N MET A 37 -0.51 3.75 11.77
CA MET A 37 -1.94 4.11 11.80
C MET A 37 -2.84 2.89 11.95
N ARG A 38 -2.45 1.73 11.40
CA ARG A 38 -3.19 0.47 11.55
C ARG A 38 -3.04 -0.14 12.96
N GLY A 39 -1.99 0.24 13.70
CA GLY A 39 -1.70 -0.21 15.06
C GLY A 39 -0.62 -1.29 15.17
N PHE A 40 0.24 -1.47 14.16
CA PHE A 40 1.36 -2.41 14.25
C PHE A 40 2.47 -1.86 15.16
N ALA A 41 3.20 -2.76 15.85
CA ALA A 41 4.25 -2.37 16.76
C ALA A 41 5.45 -1.77 16.01
N GLU A 42 5.99 -0.66 16.52
CA GLU A 42 7.13 0.07 15.94
C GLU A 42 8.33 -0.85 15.66
N LYS A 43 8.66 -1.75 16.60
CA LYS A 43 9.73 -2.73 16.43
C LYS A 43 9.52 -3.62 15.19
N SER A 44 8.32 -4.18 15.02
CA SER A 44 8.01 -5.04 13.87
C SER A 44 8.07 -4.28 12.55
N ILE A 45 7.66 -3.01 12.54
CA ILE A 45 7.75 -2.14 11.35
C ILE A 45 9.21 -1.83 11.03
N ALA A 46 10.02 -1.50 12.03
CA ALA A 46 11.44 -1.23 11.87
C ALA A 46 12.18 -2.46 11.34
N ASP A 47 11.95 -3.64 11.92
CA ASP A 47 12.58 -4.89 11.48
C ASP A 47 12.18 -5.25 10.03
N ALA A 48 10.92 -5.02 9.65
CA ALA A 48 10.43 -5.29 8.30
C ALA A 48 10.93 -4.30 7.25
N THR A 49 11.11 -3.03 7.60
CA THR A 49 11.56 -1.98 6.66
C THR A 49 13.09 -1.86 6.58
N ARG A 50 13.82 -2.30 7.62
CA ARG A 50 15.28 -2.20 7.72
C ARG A 50 16.04 -2.68 6.49
N PRO A 51 15.70 -3.80 5.81
CA PRO A 51 16.48 -4.27 4.65
C PRO A 51 16.36 -3.38 3.41
N TYR A 52 15.35 -2.49 3.37
CA TYR A 52 15.00 -1.73 2.18
C TYR A 52 15.65 -0.35 2.22
N HIS A 53 16.88 -0.26 1.71
CA HIS A 53 17.61 1.01 1.55
C HIS A 53 17.58 1.56 0.12
N THR A 54 17.39 0.65 -0.84
CA THR A 54 17.42 0.94 -2.27
C THR A 54 16.17 0.40 -2.91
N VAL A 55 15.49 1.23 -3.69
CA VAL A 55 14.33 0.83 -4.50
C VAL A 55 14.71 0.99 -5.96
N LEU A 56 14.39 -0.05 -6.74
CA LEU A 56 14.58 -0.06 -8.18
C LEU A 56 13.22 -0.12 -8.87
N PHE A 57 13.06 0.64 -9.94
CA PHE A 57 11.85 0.65 -10.75
C PHE A 57 12.09 -0.16 -12.01
N ALA A 58 11.24 -1.14 -12.26
CA ALA A 58 11.25 -1.94 -13.47
C ALA A 58 9.82 -2.08 -13.99
N LYS A 59 9.69 -2.22 -15.31
CA LYS A 59 8.41 -2.62 -15.90
C LYS A 59 8.10 -4.04 -15.45
N THR A 60 6.86 -4.27 -15.02
CA THR A 60 6.36 -5.62 -14.76
C THR A 60 5.87 -6.24 -16.06
N ASP A 61 6.25 -7.49 -16.30
CA ASP A 61 5.75 -8.35 -17.39
C ASP A 61 4.55 -9.22 -16.95
N SER A 62 4.26 -9.23 -15.65
CA SER A 62 3.15 -9.97 -15.06
C SER A 62 1.81 -9.29 -15.34
N ARG A 63 1.06 -9.84 -16.29
CA ARG A 63 -0.31 -9.41 -16.59
C ARG A 63 -1.24 -9.54 -15.38
N ALA A 64 -1.02 -10.54 -14.53
CA ALA A 64 -1.80 -10.74 -13.31
C ALA A 64 -1.59 -9.60 -12.30
N SER A 65 -0.34 -9.16 -12.14
CA SER A 65 0.04 -8.00 -11.33
C SER A 65 -0.62 -6.73 -11.83
N LEU A 66 -0.51 -6.46 -13.14
CA LEU A 66 -1.14 -5.31 -13.78
C LEU A 66 -2.67 -5.32 -13.61
N GLY A 67 -3.32 -6.48 -13.77
CA GLY A 67 -4.76 -6.61 -13.54
C GLY A 67 -5.14 -6.24 -12.11
N SER A 68 -4.39 -6.72 -11.11
CA SER A 68 -4.69 -6.40 -9.70
C SER A 68 -4.48 -4.93 -9.37
N LEU A 69 -3.42 -4.32 -9.91
CA LEU A 69 -3.17 -2.89 -9.74
C LEU A 69 -4.28 -2.05 -10.39
N ASN A 70 -4.72 -2.41 -11.59
CA ASN A 70 -5.81 -1.73 -12.28
C ASN A 70 -7.12 -1.83 -11.49
N ASP A 71 -7.45 -3.00 -10.96
CA ASP A 71 -8.63 -3.21 -10.13
C ASP A 71 -8.60 -2.35 -8.86
N MET A 72 -7.44 -2.27 -8.18
CA MET A 72 -7.25 -1.40 -7.02
C MET A 72 -7.42 0.07 -7.38
N VAL A 73 -6.78 0.53 -8.47
CA VAL A 73 -6.87 1.92 -8.94
C VAL A 73 -8.33 2.29 -9.24
N GLY A 74 -9.06 1.44 -9.97
CA GLY A 74 -10.48 1.66 -10.25
C GLY A 74 -11.33 1.74 -8.98
N THR A 75 -11.02 0.89 -7.99
CA THR A 75 -11.71 0.91 -6.69
C THR A 75 -11.44 2.21 -5.92
N TYR A 76 -10.19 2.68 -5.89
CA TYR A 76 -9.84 3.97 -5.30
C TYR A 76 -10.58 5.13 -5.98
N GLN A 77 -10.57 5.16 -7.31
CA GLN A 77 -11.26 6.21 -8.09
C GLN A 77 -12.74 6.26 -7.75
N TRP A 78 -13.42 5.12 -7.77
CA TRP A 78 -14.84 5.04 -7.45
C TRP A 78 -15.15 5.50 -6.01
N LEU A 79 -14.38 5.06 -5.02
CA LEU A 79 -14.59 5.46 -3.63
C LEU A 79 -14.34 6.97 -3.40
N VAL A 80 -13.35 7.54 -4.09
CA VAL A 80 -13.09 8.98 -4.06
C VAL A 80 -14.25 9.76 -4.69
N GLU A 81 -14.76 9.30 -5.83
CA GLU A 81 -15.88 9.95 -6.53
C GLU A 81 -17.16 9.93 -5.70
N VAL A 82 -17.52 8.77 -5.14
CA VAL A 82 -18.68 8.63 -4.23
C VAL A 82 -18.48 9.45 -2.94
N GLY A 83 -17.24 9.59 -2.49
CA GLY A 83 -16.83 10.41 -1.35
C GLY A 83 -16.84 11.92 -1.59
N SER A 84 -17.57 12.42 -2.61
CA SER A 84 -17.63 13.84 -3.01
C SER A 84 -16.30 14.41 -3.56
N GLY A 85 -15.46 13.53 -4.11
CA GLY A 85 -14.19 13.87 -4.73
C GLY A 85 -13.06 14.10 -3.74
N LEU A 86 -11.84 14.26 -4.29
CA LEU A 86 -10.60 14.26 -3.52
C LEU A 86 -10.53 15.36 -2.45
N GLN A 87 -11.22 16.49 -2.66
CA GLN A 87 -11.20 17.65 -1.75
C GLN A 87 -11.96 17.43 -0.44
N SER A 88 -12.90 16.48 -0.41
CA SER A 88 -13.78 16.26 0.74
C SER A 88 -13.82 14.81 1.22
N CYS A 89 -13.25 13.88 0.46
CA CYS A 89 -13.21 12.48 0.85
C CYS A 89 -12.23 12.22 2.02
N ASN A 90 -12.60 11.30 2.91
CA ASN A 90 -11.69 10.80 3.94
C ASN A 90 -10.80 9.70 3.35
N LEU A 91 -9.66 10.10 2.77
CA LEU A 91 -8.73 9.16 2.15
C LEU A 91 -8.18 8.11 3.12
N SER A 92 -7.93 8.47 4.38
CA SER A 92 -7.46 7.50 5.38
C SER A 92 -8.49 6.39 5.57
N ALA A 93 -9.78 6.72 5.65
CA ALA A 93 -10.85 5.73 5.73
C ALA A 93 -10.92 4.87 4.46
N ILE A 94 -10.77 5.47 3.27
CA ILE A 94 -10.76 4.75 1.98
C ILE A 94 -9.59 3.75 1.92
N ILE A 95 -8.38 4.17 2.27
CA ILE A 95 -7.19 3.31 2.31
C ILE A 95 -7.40 2.16 3.29
N MET A 96 -7.90 2.44 4.50
CA MET A 96 -8.17 1.41 5.50
C MET A 96 -9.23 0.41 5.02
N GLN A 97 -10.28 0.89 4.35
CA GLN A 97 -11.34 0.08 3.79
C GLN A 97 -10.84 -0.82 2.66
N ILE A 98 -10.11 -0.27 1.67
CA ILE A 98 -9.59 -1.05 0.54
C ILE A 98 -8.68 -2.18 1.00
N ASN A 99 -7.80 -1.93 1.96
CA ASN A 99 -6.92 -2.97 2.49
C ASN A 99 -7.64 -4.01 3.36
N LYS A 100 -8.89 -3.75 3.76
CA LYS A 100 -9.79 -4.71 4.40
C LYS A 100 -10.65 -5.49 3.39
N THR A 101 -10.70 -5.06 2.13
CA THR A 101 -11.46 -5.75 1.09
C THR A 101 -10.83 -7.11 0.77
N PRO A 102 -11.61 -8.20 0.77
CA PRO A 102 -11.17 -9.52 0.33
C PRO A 102 -10.65 -9.50 -1.12
N GLN A 103 -9.48 -10.10 -1.36
CA GLN A 103 -8.90 -10.15 -2.70
C GLN A 103 -8.68 -11.59 -3.15
N ARG A 104 -9.16 -11.94 -4.35
CA ARG A 104 -9.04 -13.30 -4.91
C ARG A 104 -7.58 -13.81 -4.94
N ARG A 105 -6.62 -12.93 -5.21
CA ARG A 105 -5.19 -13.28 -5.25
C ARG A 105 -4.57 -13.56 -3.88
N LEU A 106 -5.26 -13.18 -2.81
CA LEU A 106 -4.93 -13.54 -1.44
C LEU A 106 -5.82 -14.68 -0.94
N ASN A 107 -6.39 -15.51 -1.83
CA ASN A 107 -7.36 -16.54 -1.48
C ASN A 107 -8.56 -15.99 -0.69
N TRP A 108 -9.04 -14.81 -1.07
CA TRP A 108 -10.11 -14.08 -0.39
C TRP A 108 -9.76 -13.57 1.03
N ALA A 109 -8.50 -13.64 1.44
CA ALA A 109 -8.02 -12.84 2.57
C ALA A 109 -7.93 -11.35 2.18
N CYS A 110 -7.85 -10.48 3.20
CA CYS A 110 -7.58 -9.06 2.97
C CYS A 110 -6.08 -8.75 3.09
N ALA A 111 -5.67 -7.58 2.61
CA ALA A 111 -4.28 -7.15 2.66
C ALA A 111 -3.77 -7.04 4.10
N TRP A 112 -4.62 -6.61 5.05
CA TRP A 112 -4.24 -6.52 6.46
C TRP A 112 -3.87 -7.88 7.07
N ASP A 113 -4.61 -8.93 6.74
CA ASP A 113 -4.32 -10.28 7.25
C ASP A 113 -2.99 -10.79 6.69
N ALA A 114 -2.75 -10.54 5.39
CA ALA A 114 -1.51 -10.92 4.74
C ALA A 114 -0.29 -10.17 5.32
N VAL A 115 -0.44 -8.88 5.62
CA VAL A 115 0.59 -8.07 6.30
C VAL A 115 0.84 -8.59 7.70
N SER A 116 -0.21 -8.83 8.49
CA SER A 116 -0.08 -9.33 9.86
C SER A 116 0.67 -10.65 9.90
N THR A 117 0.31 -11.58 9.03
CA THR A 117 0.99 -12.88 8.88
C THR A 117 2.47 -12.67 8.54
N LYS A 118 2.77 -11.74 7.63
CA LYS A 118 4.15 -11.48 7.22
C LYS A 118 4.99 -10.84 8.32
N LEU A 119 4.42 -9.92 9.10
CA LEU A 119 5.12 -9.28 10.21
C LEU A 119 5.38 -10.24 11.36
N GLN A 120 4.49 -11.20 11.62
CA GLN A 120 4.69 -12.24 12.65
C GLN A 120 5.85 -13.19 12.33
N VAL A 121 6.16 -13.41 11.05
CA VAL A 121 7.31 -14.24 10.64
C VAL A 121 8.65 -13.52 10.88
N LEU A 122 8.63 -12.19 10.99
CA LEU A 122 9.82 -11.36 11.16
C LEU A 122 10.13 -11.01 12.63
N SER A 123 9.15 -11.19 13.53
CA SER A 123 9.25 -10.95 14.98
C SER A 123 9.76 -12.16 15.74
#